data_AF-A0A529VTQ0-F1
#
_entry.id   AF-A0A529VTQ0-F1
#
_cell.length_a   1.000
_cell.length_b   1.000
_cell.length_c   1.000
_cell.angle_alpha   90.00
_cell.angle_beta   90.00
_cell.angle_gamma   90.00
#
_symmetry.space_group_name_H-M   'P 1'
#
loop_
_entity.id
_entity.type
_entity.pdbx_description
1 polymer ?
#
loop_
_entity_poly.entity_id
_entity_poly.type
_entity_poly.pdbx_seq_one_letter_code
_entity_poly.pdbx_strand_id
1 'polypeptide(L)'
;LRGPDPREMAKADCVVIWGTNAVVTQVNVMTHATRARKERGAKIVVIDIYDNATMKQADLGLVLKPGTDGALACAVMHVLFRDGLADRAYLEAFAKLVGTTKKTYFRLGYGFARQRNGSINMHAASSIAAVTGAWQYEGGGAFHSNSGIFKLNQDVLEGAAMRDP
;
A
#
# COMPACT_ATOMS: atom_id res chain seq x y z
N LEU A 1 4.81 9.03 -9.07
CA LEU A 1 3.81 9.18 -7.99
C LEU A 1 4.54 9.59 -6.71
N ARG A 2 4.58 10.89 -6.41
CA ARG A 2 4.99 11.36 -5.08
C ARG A 2 3.83 11.05 -4.13
N GLY A 3 4.11 10.51 -2.95
CA GLY A 3 3.09 10.27 -1.93
C GLY A 3 2.48 11.58 -1.42
N PRO A 4 1.50 11.51 -0.50
CA PRO A 4 0.91 12.70 0.10
C PRO A 4 1.99 13.54 0.80
N ASP A 5 1.87 14.87 0.72
CA ASP A 5 2.79 15.80 1.37
C ASP A 5 2.57 15.73 2.89
N PRO A 6 3.61 15.49 3.71
CA PRO A 6 3.47 15.39 5.17
C PRO A 6 2.80 16.61 5.83
N ARG A 7 2.89 17.79 5.22
CA ARG A 7 2.23 19.01 5.70
C ARG A 7 0.71 18.91 5.66
N GLU A 8 0.14 18.06 4.81
CA GLU A 8 -1.30 17.85 4.72
C GLU A 8 -1.88 17.12 5.93
N MET A 9 -1.05 16.50 6.77
CA MET A 9 -1.51 15.90 8.02
C MET A 9 -2.15 16.92 8.97
N ALA A 10 -1.72 18.20 8.91
CA ALA A 10 -2.37 19.28 9.67
C ALA A 10 -3.84 19.54 9.24
N LYS A 11 -4.22 19.10 8.02
CA LYS A 11 -5.58 19.24 7.49
C LYS A 11 -6.47 18.02 7.78
N ALA A 12 -5.95 16.97 8.41
CA ALA A 12 -6.69 15.76 8.68
C ALA A 12 -7.63 15.92 9.88
N ASP A 13 -8.82 15.31 9.82
CA ASP A 13 -9.76 15.21 10.95
C ASP A 13 -9.54 13.92 11.77
N CYS A 14 -8.78 12.98 11.23
CA CYS A 14 -8.30 11.78 11.92
C CYS A 14 -6.88 11.44 11.44
N VAL A 15 -5.95 11.25 12.37
CA VAL A 15 -4.56 10.90 12.10
C VAL A 15 -4.28 9.54 12.71
N VAL A 16 -3.97 8.55 11.87
CA VAL A 16 -3.58 7.20 12.31
C VAL A 16 -2.08 7.03 12.16
N ILE A 17 -1.40 6.82 13.29
CA ILE A 17 0.05 6.57 13.37
C ILE A 17 0.24 5.08 13.62
N TRP A 18 0.75 4.33 12.64
CA TRP A 18 0.87 2.86 12.71
C TRP A 18 2.30 2.41 12.42
N GLY A 19 2.91 1.66 13.34
CA GLY A 19 4.12 0.87 13.08
C GLY A 19 5.39 1.71 12.92
N THR A 20 5.33 2.98 13.32
CA THR A 20 6.47 3.86 13.40
C THR A 20 7.17 3.67 14.73
N ASN A 21 8.42 3.18 14.69
CA ASN A 21 9.28 3.11 15.86
C ASN A 21 9.56 4.56 16.36
N ALA A 22 8.71 5.03 17.29
CA ALA A 22 8.52 6.44 17.63
C ALA A 22 9.70 7.08 18.38
N VAL A 23 10.75 6.33 18.71
CA VAL A 23 11.86 6.84 19.53
C VAL A 23 13.00 7.42 18.69
N VAL A 24 13.11 7.15 17.38
CA VAL A 24 14.30 7.56 16.60
C VAL A 24 14.03 8.30 15.28
N THR A 25 12.87 8.15 14.60
CA THR A 25 12.81 8.53 13.17
C THR A 25 11.87 9.67 12.76
N GLN A 26 10.92 10.15 13.57
CA GLN A 26 9.91 11.13 13.09
C GLN A 26 9.50 12.21 14.11
N VAL A 27 10.45 13.06 14.51
CA VAL A 27 10.21 14.19 15.44
C VAL A 27 9.11 15.16 14.94
N ASN A 28 8.88 15.26 13.62
CA ASN A 28 7.87 16.16 13.05
C ASN A 28 6.45 15.60 12.93
N VAL A 29 6.23 14.28 13.03
CA VAL A 29 4.87 13.72 12.89
C VAL A 29 3.97 14.18 14.02
N MET A 30 4.48 14.16 15.25
CA MET A 30 3.72 14.62 16.41
C MET A 30 3.42 16.12 16.37
N THR A 31 4.31 16.94 15.83
CA THR A 31 4.06 18.39 15.64
C THR A 31 2.88 18.62 14.70
N HIS A 32 2.85 17.93 13.56
CA HIS A 32 1.75 18.06 12.59
C HIS A 32 0.44 17.42 13.09
N ALA A 33 0.49 16.28 13.75
CA ALA A 33 -0.69 15.62 14.32
C ALA A 33 -1.30 16.45 15.47
N THR A 34 -0.46 17.03 16.33
CA THR A 34 -0.89 17.95 17.39
C THR A 34 -1.48 19.23 16.80
N ARG A 35 -0.93 19.73 15.70
CA ARG A 35 -1.49 20.87 14.97
C ARG A 35 -2.87 20.54 14.41
N ALA A 36 -3.05 19.39 13.77
CA ALA A 36 -4.36 18.93 13.30
C ALA A 36 -5.39 18.84 14.45
N ARG A 37 -4.96 18.29 15.60
CA ARG A 37 -5.80 18.25 16.81
C ARG A 37 -6.18 19.65 17.28
N LYS A 38 -5.23 20.58 17.36
CA LYS A 38 -5.48 21.95 17.83
C LYS A 38 -6.35 22.77 16.87
N GLU A 39 -6.10 22.68 15.58
CA GLU A 39 -6.78 23.51 14.56
C GLU A 39 -8.13 22.93 14.11
N ARG A 40 -8.30 21.60 14.20
CA ARG A 40 -9.48 20.90 13.64
C ARG A 40 -10.18 19.95 14.61
N GLY A 41 -9.68 19.79 15.83
CA GLY A 41 -10.19 18.78 16.76
C GLY A 41 -9.91 17.36 16.30
N ALA A 42 -8.88 17.15 15.46
CA ALA A 42 -8.57 15.86 14.87
C ALA A 42 -8.32 14.76 15.92
N LYS A 43 -8.86 13.57 15.65
CA LYS A 43 -8.61 12.37 16.46
C LYS A 43 -7.27 11.76 16.13
N ILE A 44 -6.50 11.38 17.15
CA ILE A 44 -5.21 10.71 16.98
C ILE A 44 -5.34 9.25 17.41
N VAL A 45 -5.08 8.34 16.48
CA VAL A 45 -5.03 6.89 16.73
C VAL A 45 -3.59 6.43 16.60
N VAL A 46 -3.10 5.63 17.55
CA VAL A 46 -1.74 5.09 17.55
C VAL A 46 -1.79 3.58 17.62
N ILE A 47 -1.04 2.91 16.75
CA ILE A 47 -0.93 1.45 16.66
C ILE A 47 0.55 1.09 16.67
N ASP A 48 0.99 0.40 17.72
CA ASP A 48 2.39 0.05 17.91
C ASP A 48 2.50 -1.30 18.66
N ILE A 49 3.66 -1.94 18.63
CA ILE A 49 3.95 -3.12 19.44
C ILE A 49 4.48 -2.75 20.84
N TYR A 50 4.85 -1.49 21.04
CA TYR A 50 5.31 -0.94 22.31
C TYR A 50 4.34 0.12 22.85
N ASP A 51 4.10 0.10 24.16
CA ASP A 51 3.45 1.22 24.83
C ASP A 51 4.44 2.38 25.00
N ASN A 52 4.39 3.34 24.09
CA ASN A 52 5.32 4.47 24.01
C ASN A 52 4.66 5.81 24.41
N ALA A 53 5.44 6.88 24.50
CA ALA A 53 4.93 8.20 24.88
C ALA A 53 3.86 8.76 23.91
N THR A 54 3.86 8.30 22.66
CA THR A 54 2.87 8.70 21.63
C THR A 54 1.51 8.07 21.91
N MET A 55 1.47 6.81 22.39
CA MET A 55 0.25 6.13 22.81
C MET A 55 -0.48 6.89 23.92
N LYS A 56 0.25 7.44 24.89
CA LYS A 56 -0.31 8.26 25.98
C LYS A 56 -0.98 9.55 25.51
N GLN A 57 -0.62 10.03 24.33
CA GLN A 57 -1.20 11.25 23.73
C GLN A 57 -2.32 10.94 22.74
N ALA A 58 -2.59 9.67 22.44
CA ALA A 58 -3.60 9.23 21.50
C ALA A 58 -5.01 9.32 22.10
N ASP A 59 -6.01 9.59 21.26
CA ASP A 59 -7.42 9.35 21.61
C ASP A 59 -7.72 7.84 21.66
N LEU A 60 -7.02 7.05 20.83
CA LEU A 60 -7.10 5.59 20.81
C LEU A 60 -5.72 4.99 20.59
N GLY A 61 -5.27 4.14 21.52
CA GLY A 61 -4.01 3.41 21.41
C GLY A 61 -4.25 1.90 21.30
N LEU A 62 -3.65 1.23 20.33
CA LEU A 62 -3.67 -0.23 20.17
C LEU A 62 -2.26 -0.81 20.27
N VAL A 63 -2.01 -1.59 21.31
CA VAL A 63 -0.75 -2.35 21.46
C VAL A 63 -0.90 -3.73 20.82
N LEU A 64 -0.13 -3.99 19.76
CA LEU A 64 -0.18 -5.24 19.01
C LEU A 64 0.92 -6.22 19.42
N LYS A 65 0.68 -7.51 19.15
CA LYS A 65 1.76 -8.51 19.18
C LYS A 65 2.60 -8.36 17.90
N PRO A 66 3.95 -8.45 17.97
CA PRO A 66 4.80 -8.39 16.79
C PRO A 66 4.35 -9.36 15.69
N GLY A 67 4.20 -8.83 14.46
CA GLY A 67 3.78 -9.61 13.29
C GLY A 67 2.26 -9.74 13.10
N THR A 68 1.44 -9.12 13.95
CA THR A 68 -0.03 -9.19 13.85
C THR A 68 -0.67 -8.00 13.13
N ASP A 69 0.11 -7.07 12.61
CA ASP A 69 -0.37 -5.89 11.87
C ASP A 69 -1.26 -6.25 10.68
N GLY A 70 -0.87 -7.28 9.92
CA GLY A 70 -1.68 -7.78 8.80
C GLY A 70 -3.05 -8.29 9.25
N ALA A 71 -3.12 -8.96 10.41
CA ALA A 71 -4.38 -9.43 10.98
C ALA A 71 -5.27 -8.26 11.42
N LEU A 72 -4.70 -7.22 12.05
CA LEU A 72 -5.45 -6.01 12.39
C LEU A 72 -5.97 -5.32 11.12
N ALA A 73 -5.14 -5.18 10.08
CA ALA A 73 -5.56 -4.56 8.83
C ALA A 73 -6.71 -5.32 8.18
N CYS A 74 -6.64 -6.66 8.13
CA CYS A 74 -7.71 -7.52 7.64
C CYS A 74 -8.98 -7.39 8.48
N ALA A 75 -8.88 -7.34 9.81
CA ALA A 75 -10.02 -7.17 10.70
C ALA A 75 -10.69 -5.81 10.51
N VAL A 76 -9.93 -4.73 10.40
CA VAL A 76 -10.45 -3.39 10.12
C VAL A 76 -11.16 -3.38 8.77
N MET A 77 -10.53 -3.90 7.71
CA MET A 77 -11.17 -4.00 6.39
C MET A 77 -12.47 -4.82 6.46
N HIS A 78 -12.47 -5.96 7.16
CA HIS A 78 -13.66 -6.78 7.36
C HIS A 78 -14.81 -5.97 7.99
N VAL A 79 -14.54 -5.22 9.05
CA VAL A 79 -15.54 -4.37 9.71
C VAL A 79 -16.03 -3.25 8.78
N LEU A 80 -15.12 -2.58 8.05
CA LEU A 80 -15.50 -1.55 7.08
C LEU A 80 -16.46 -2.09 6.00
N PHE A 81 -16.21 -3.30 5.50
CA PHE A 81 -17.11 -3.95 4.54
C PHE A 81 -18.43 -4.37 5.18
N ARG A 82 -18.38 -5.02 6.36
CA ARG A 82 -19.55 -5.52 7.09
C ARG A 82 -20.52 -4.40 7.45
N ASP A 83 -19.99 -3.27 7.90
CA ASP A 83 -20.77 -2.15 8.44
C ASP A 83 -21.08 -1.07 7.38
N GLY A 84 -20.71 -1.29 6.11
CA GLY A 84 -21.03 -0.39 5.01
C GLY A 84 -20.21 0.92 4.97
N LEU A 85 -19.05 0.96 5.63
CA LEU A 85 -18.14 2.11 5.67
C LEU A 85 -17.11 2.11 4.53
N ALA A 86 -16.93 0.99 3.83
CA ALA A 86 -16.10 0.91 2.64
C ALA A 86 -16.75 1.67 1.47
N ASP A 87 -15.93 2.39 0.69
CA ASP A 87 -16.38 3.05 -0.55
C ASP A 87 -16.62 2.01 -1.66
N ARG A 88 -17.76 1.32 -1.56
CA ARG A 88 -18.18 0.25 -2.48
C ARG A 88 -18.40 0.79 -3.89
N ALA A 89 -18.95 1.99 -4.02
CA ALA A 89 -19.22 2.59 -5.32
C ALA A 89 -17.92 2.83 -6.10
N TYR A 90 -16.88 3.35 -5.46
CA TYR A 90 -15.57 3.51 -6.08
C TYR A 90 -14.95 2.16 -6.47
N LEU A 91 -14.97 1.19 -5.56
CA LEU A 91 -14.40 -0.14 -5.80
C LEU A 91 -15.11 -0.85 -6.96
N GLU A 92 -16.44 -0.80 -7.00
CA GLU A 92 -17.25 -1.37 -8.09
C GLU A 92 -16.98 -0.68 -9.42
N ALA A 93 -16.92 0.66 -9.43
CA ALA A 93 -16.62 1.43 -10.65
C ALA A 93 -15.24 1.05 -11.22
N PHE A 94 -14.22 0.97 -10.38
CA PHE A 94 -12.88 0.56 -10.79
C PHE A 94 -12.85 -0.90 -11.28
N ALA A 95 -13.43 -1.82 -10.51
CA ALA A 95 -13.47 -3.23 -10.87
C ALA A 95 -14.23 -3.47 -12.19
N LYS A 96 -15.34 -2.76 -12.40
CA LYS A 96 -16.11 -2.81 -13.65
C LYS A 96 -15.28 -2.32 -14.82
N LEU A 97 -14.66 -1.14 -14.70
CA LEU A 97 -13.83 -0.57 -15.76
C LEU A 97 -12.73 -1.54 -16.21
N VAL A 98 -11.98 -2.09 -15.25
CA VAL A 98 -10.89 -3.03 -15.50
C VAL A 98 -11.41 -4.37 -16.03
N GLY A 99 -12.50 -4.90 -15.48
CA GLY A 99 -13.08 -6.19 -15.87
C GLY A 99 -13.73 -6.20 -17.25
N THR A 100 -14.29 -5.07 -17.71
CA THR A 100 -14.91 -4.96 -19.04
C THR A 100 -13.91 -4.55 -20.12
N THR A 101 -12.74 -4.03 -19.76
CA THR A 101 -11.73 -3.55 -20.72
C THR A 101 -10.68 -4.63 -20.98
N LYS A 102 -10.79 -5.34 -22.11
CA LYS A 102 -9.90 -6.47 -22.45
C LYS A 102 -8.42 -6.07 -22.56
N LYS A 103 -8.14 -4.90 -23.14
CA LYS A 103 -6.78 -4.35 -23.28
C LYS A 103 -6.43 -3.44 -22.10
N THR A 104 -6.39 -4.02 -20.89
CA THR A 104 -5.98 -3.31 -19.68
C THR A 104 -4.52 -3.60 -19.36
N TYR A 105 -3.69 -2.56 -19.37
CA TYR A 105 -2.26 -2.64 -19.11
C TYR A 105 -1.91 -2.13 -17.71
N PHE A 106 -1.43 -3.02 -16.84
CA PHE A 106 -1.02 -2.68 -15.48
C PHE A 106 0.48 -2.38 -15.42
N ARG A 107 0.84 -1.11 -15.27
CA ARG A 107 2.22 -0.69 -15.01
C ARG A 107 2.50 -0.70 -13.51
N LEU A 108 3.13 -1.75 -13.02
CA LEU A 108 3.44 -1.96 -11.60
C LEU A 108 4.84 -1.44 -11.28
N GLY A 109 4.96 -0.27 -10.65
CA GLY A 109 6.27 0.38 -10.43
C GLY A 109 7.02 -0.05 -9.16
N TYR A 110 8.25 0.44 -9.01
CA TYR A 110 9.08 0.29 -7.81
C TYR A 110 8.47 0.85 -6.51
N GLY A 111 7.31 1.51 -6.56
CA GLY A 111 6.58 1.96 -5.37
C GLY A 111 6.25 0.80 -4.42
N PHE A 112 5.99 -0.40 -4.96
CA PHE A 112 5.77 -1.59 -4.16
C PHE A 112 7.01 -2.06 -3.39
N ALA A 113 8.21 -1.87 -3.95
CA ALA A 113 9.48 -2.28 -3.31
C ALA A 113 9.85 -1.43 -2.08
N ARG A 114 9.10 -0.35 -1.80
CA ARG A 114 9.34 0.55 -0.66
C ARG A 114 8.56 0.16 0.60
N GLN A 115 7.88 -0.99 0.59
CA GLN A 115 7.07 -1.46 1.71
C GLN A 115 7.43 -2.90 2.07
N ARG A 116 7.30 -3.26 3.36
CA ARG A 116 7.64 -4.58 3.90
C ARG A 116 6.93 -5.74 3.18
N ASN A 117 5.72 -5.49 2.67
CA ASN A 117 4.90 -6.49 1.95
C ASN A 117 4.92 -6.29 0.42
N GLY A 118 5.96 -5.66 -0.12
CA GLY A 118 6.03 -5.25 -1.52
C GLY A 118 5.81 -6.39 -2.52
N SER A 119 6.38 -7.56 -2.27
CA SER A 119 6.21 -8.75 -3.12
C SER A 119 4.76 -9.26 -3.12
N ILE A 120 4.12 -9.33 -1.96
CA ILE A 120 2.72 -9.74 -1.83
C ILE A 120 1.80 -8.75 -2.54
N ASN A 121 2.05 -7.44 -2.37
CA ASN A 121 1.26 -6.40 -3.03
C ASN A 121 1.43 -6.44 -4.56
N MET A 122 2.65 -6.66 -5.04
CA MET A 122 2.92 -6.88 -6.47
C MET A 122 2.18 -8.10 -7.02
N HIS A 123 2.20 -9.21 -6.28
CA HIS A 123 1.53 -10.44 -6.65
C HIS A 123 0.01 -10.27 -6.72
N ALA A 124 -0.58 -9.60 -5.73
CA ALA A 124 -2.01 -9.29 -5.72
C ALA A 124 -2.40 -8.40 -6.92
N ALA A 125 -1.63 -7.33 -7.18
CA ALA A 125 -1.90 -6.43 -8.29
C ALA A 125 -1.74 -7.10 -9.66
N SER A 126 -0.71 -7.92 -9.86
CA SER A 126 -0.50 -8.64 -11.13
C SER A 126 -1.55 -9.71 -11.37
N SER A 127 -2.07 -10.34 -10.31
CA SER A 127 -3.15 -11.33 -10.39
C SER A 127 -4.43 -10.78 -11.02
N ILE A 128 -4.69 -9.47 -10.92
CA ILE A 128 -5.83 -8.82 -11.57
C ILE A 128 -5.77 -8.99 -13.10
N ALA A 129 -4.58 -8.85 -13.70
CA ALA A 129 -4.38 -9.05 -15.13
C ALA A 129 -4.63 -10.50 -15.55
N ALA A 130 -4.31 -11.46 -14.67
CA ALA A 130 -4.56 -12.89 -14.89
C ALA A 130 -6.06 -13.20 -14.83
N VAL A 131 -6.75 -12.77 -13.76
CA VAL A 131 -8.17 -13.04 -13.52
C VAL A 131 -9.07 -12.42 -14.60
N THR A 132 -8.73 -11.22 -15.07
CA THR A 132 -9.50 -10.54 -16.13
C THR A 132 -9.21 -11.09 -17.53
N GLY A 133 -8.17 -11.91 -17.69
CA GLY A 133 -7.72 -12.43 -18.99
C GLY A 133 -7.00 -11.38 -19.85
N ALA A 134 -6.63 -10.22 -19.29
CA ALA A 134 -5.99 -9.13 -20.03
C ALA A 134 -4.65 -9.56 -20.67
N TRP A 135 -3.96 -10.55 -20.09
CA TRP A 135 -2.71 -11.11 -20.61
C TRP A 135 -2.81 -11.72 -22.02
N GLN A 136 -4.02 -12.08 -22.47
CA GLN A 136 -4.24 -12.69 -23.78
C GLN A 136 -4.22 -11.67 -24.92
N TYR A 137 -4.28 -10.37 -24.62
CA TYR A 137 -4.43 -9.32 -25.60
C TYR A 137 -3.17 -8.47 -25.71
N GLU A 138 -2.75 -8.19 -26.94
CA GLU A 138 -1.75 -7.16 -27.18
C GLU A 138 -2.24 -5.81 -26.65
N GLY A 139 -1.42 -5.18 -25.80
CA GLY A 139 -1.80 -3.98 -25.02
C GLY A 139 -2.46 -4.27 -23.67
N GLY A 140 -2.53 -5.54 -23.24
CA GLY A 140 -2.95 -5.95 -21.90
C GLY A 140 -1.83 -6.60 -21.08
N GLY A 141 -2.14 -7.02 -19.85
CA GLY A 141 -1.20 -7.72 -18.96
C GLY A 141 -0.61 -6.84 -17.86
N ALA A 142 0.33 -7.38 -17.08
CA ALA A 142 1.00 -6.69 -15.97
C ALA A 142 2.52 -6.62 -16.19
N PHE A 143 3.11 -5.47 -15.92
CA PHE A 143 4.49 -5.15 -16.30
C PHE A 143 5.21 -4.32 -15.25
N HIS A 144 6.45 -4.69 -14.90
CA HIS A 144 7.21 -4.05 -13.83
C HIS A 144 8.35 -3.12 -14.30
N SER A 145 9.07 -3.50 -15.36
CA SER A 145 10.34 -2.84 -15.75
C SER A 145 10.42 -2.60 -17.25
N ASN A 146 10.79 -1.38 -17.64
CA ASN A 146 11.05 -0.97 -19.03
C ASN A 146 12.26 -1.68 -19.68
N SER A 147 13.00 -2.53 -18.97
CA SER A 147 14.21 -3.20 -19.47
C SER A 147 13.99 -3.97 -20.78
N GLY A 148 12.79 -4.56 -20.98
CA GLY A 148 12.43 -5.27 -22.20
C GLY A 148 12.40 -4.40 -23.48
N ILE A 149 12.33 -3.07 -23.37
CA ILE A 149 12.37 -2.14 -24.52
C ILE A 149 13.75 -2.18 -25.19
N PHE A 150 14.81 -2.35 -24.41
CA PHE A 150 16.18 -2.19 -24.89
C PHE A 150 16.68 -3.40 -25.70
N LYS A 151 15.92 -4.50 -25.76
CA LYS A 151 16.26 -5.76 -26.49
C LYS A 151 17.73 -6.16 -26.33
N LEU A 152 18.29 -5.96 -25.12
CA LEU A 152 19.68 -6.29 -24.84
C LEU A 152 19.85 -7.81 -24.96
N ASN A 153 20.88 -8.27 -25.65
CA ASN A 153 21.22 -9.69 -25.67
C ASN A 153 21.62 -10.10 -24.25
N GLN A 154 20.82 -10.97 -23.61
CA GLN A 154 21.06 -11.47 -22.25
C GLN A 154 21.66 -12.88 -22.22
N ASP A 155 22.02 -13.47 -23.38
CA ASP A 155 22.47 -14.87 -23.50
C ASP A 155 23.66 -15.18 -22.58
N VAL A 156 24.60 -14.23 -22.48
CA VAL A 156 25.79 -14.33 -21.63
C VAL A 156 25.45 -14.18 -20.14
N LEU A 157 24.42 -13.39 -19.81
CA LEU A 157 23.99 -13.10 -18.43
C LEU A 157 23.13 -14.23 -17.86
N GLU A 158 22.24 -14.80 -18.67
CA GLU A 158 21.34 -15.88 -18.27
C GLU A 158 22.02 -17.26 -18.34
N GLY A 159 23.22 -17.34 -18.92
CA GLY A 159 24.01 -18.56 -19.00
C GLY A 159 23.28 -19.66 -19.78
N ALA A 160 22.43 -19.30 -20.74
CA ALA A 160 21.59 -20.25 -21.48
C ALA A 160 22.42 -21.29 -22.25
N ALA A 161 23.66 -20.96 -22.61
CA ALA A 161 24.63 -21.88 -23.21
C ALA A 161 25.24 -22.91 -22.23
N MET A 162 25.05 -22.74 -20.91
CA MET A 162 25.52 -23.64 -19.85
C MET A 162 24.37 -24.34 -19.12
N ARG A 163 23.17 -24.34 -19.69
CA ARG A 163 22.02 -25.07 -19.16
C ARG A 163 22.25 -26.57 -19.42
N ASP A 164 22.41 -27.36 -18.36
CA ASP A 164 22.49 -28.82 -18.46
C ASP A 164 21.16 -29.35 -19.06
N PRO A 165 21.19 -30.24 -20.07
CA PRO A 165 20.01 -30.78 -20.76
C PRO A 165 18.87 -31.32 -19.88
#